data_AF-A0A5S3QL06-F1
#
_entry.id   AF-A0A5S3QL06-F1
#
_cell.length_a   1.000
_cell.length_b   1.000
_cell.length_c   1.000
_cell.angle_alpha   90.00
_cell.angle_beta   90.00
_cell.angle_gamma   90.00
#
_symmetry.space_group_name_H-M   'P 1'
#
loop_
_entity.id
_entity.type
_entity.pdbx_description
1 polymer ?
#
loop_
_entity_poly.entity_id
_entity_poly.type
_entity_poly.pdbx_seq_one_letter_code
_entity_poly.pdbx_strand_id
1 'polypeptide(L)'
;MDFLYMAITWNSKSIATVLAAVIAAIAAVCSAIFSKNASNKSNEVAYEIGKLDSRMQKERRFIDTISAERVVWINKLRESFATFNKQLFVTSRMRNREKLNQPIDRGDFNNCISELVYILNLIELYLNPTERPVKRLLDIGNDLIDQLTDSAGKVYLKDEYEKLVEEMTFHQQVILKSEWARVKEEAEKGEQIDDRRMKELMLESAKSIDKQGEYRYYYKSN
;
A
#
# COMPACT_ATOMS: atom_id res chain seq x y z
N MET A 1 4.97 49.82 83.77
CA MET A 1 5.71 49.32 82.59
C MET A 1 4.79 48.71 81.52
N ASP A 2 3.58 48.26 81.87
CA ASP A 2 2.71 47.51 80.95
C ASP A 2 2.13 48.31 79.78
N PHE A 3 1.86 49.60 79.96
CA PHE A 3 1.29 50.45 78.89
C PHE A 3 2.26 50.69 77.73
N LEU A 4 3.56 50.82 78.01
CA LEU A 4 4.58 51.03 76.98
C LEU A 4 4.81 49.73 76.18
N TYR A 5 4.76 48.57 76.86
CA TYR A 5 4.89 47.26 76.23
C TYR A 5 3.66 46.92 75.36
N MET A 6 2.45 47.28 75.79
CA MET A 6 1.24 47.15 74.97
C MET A 6 1.27 48.03 73.73
N ALA A 7 1.72 49.28 73.82
CA ALA A 7 1.80 50.19 72.67
C ALA A 7 2.85 49.72 71.63
N ILE A 8 4.01 49.23 72.09
CA ILE A 8 5.07 48.70 71.21
C ILE A 8 4.61 47.40 70.54
N THR A 9 3.97 46.49 71.27
CA THR A 9 3.48 45.20 70.72
C THR A 9 2.26 45.37 69.80
N TRP A 10 1.45 46.41 70.01
CA TRP A 10 0.34 46.76 69.11
C TRP A 10 0.86 47.34 67.79
N ASN A 11 1.87 48.22 67.85
CA ASN A 11 2.49 48.81 66.67
C ASN A 11 3.33 47.79 65.87
N SER A 12 4.00 46.84 66.54
CA SER A 12 4.72 45.78 65.84
C SER A 12 3.80 44.79 65.13
N LYS A 13 2.61 44.50 65.71
CA LYS A 13 1.60 43.64 65.09
C LYS A 13 0.94 44.29 63.88
N SER A 14 0.64 45.60 63.93
CA SER A 14 0.07 46.33 62.79
C SER A 14 1.05 46.45 61.61
N ILE A 15 2.33 46.69 61.90
CA ILE A 15 3.39 46.68 60.89
C ILE A 15 3.53 45.29 60.24
N ALA A 16 3.48 44.22 61.04
CA ALA A 16 3.56 42.85 60.55
C ALA A 16 2.37 42.46 59.65
N THR A 17 1.13 42.86 59.98
CA THR A 17 -0.04 42.61 59.13
C THR A 17 0.01 43.39 57.81
N VAL A 18 0.47 44.64 57.82
CA VAL A 18 0.65 45.43 56.59
C VAL A 18 1.71 44.79 55.69
N LEU A 19 2.85 44.36 56.25
CA LEU A 19 3.90 43.64 55.51
C LEU A 19 3.39 42.32 54.91
N ALA A 20 2.65 41.53 55.70
CA ALA A 20 2.06 40.28 55.22
C ALA A 20 1.07 40.51 54.07
N ALA A 21 0.25 41.56 54.16
CA ALA A 21 -0.69 41.93 53.09
C ALA A 21 0.03 42.35 51.80
N VAL A 22 1.12 43.12 51.91
CA VAL A 22 1.94 43.52 50.75
C VAL A 22 2.60 42.31 50.10
N ILE A 23 3.17 41.40 50.88
CA ILE A 23 3.79 40.17 50.37
C ILE A 23 2.74 39.29 49.67
N ALA A 24 1.55 39.13 50.26
CA ALA A 24 0.44 38.38 49.65
C ALA A 24 -0.02 39.02 48.32
N ALA A 25 -0.10 40.34 48.24
CA ALA A 25 -0.44 41.05 47.02
C ALA A 25 0.61 40.85 45.91
N ILE A 26 1.90 40.95 46.26
CA ILE A 26 3.01 40.70 45.32
C ILE A 26 2.96 39.25 44.83
N ALA A 27 2.80 38.28 45.74
CA ALA A 27 2.70 36.87 45.39
C ALA A 27 1.51 36.57 44.46
N ALA A 28 0.36 37.22 44.68
CA ALA A 28 -0.81 37.10 43.81
C ALA A 28 -0.54 37.67 42.41
N VAL A 29 0.08 38.84 42.30
CA VAL A 29 0.44 39.45 41.01
C VAL A 29 1.46 38.58 40.25
N CYS A 30 2.51 38.12 40.93
CA CYS A 30 3.49 37.20 40.34
C CYS A 30 2.81 35.92 39.84
N SER A 31 1.95 35.31 40.67
CA SER A 31 1.20 34.10 40.30
C SER A 31 0.30 34.34 39.10
N ALA A 32 -0.37 35.49 39.02
CA ALA A 32 -1.19 35.86 37.87
C ALA A 32 -0.37 36.03 36.58
N ILE A 33 0.82 36.64 36.67
CA ILE A 33 1.73 36.80 35.52
C ILE A 33 2.25 35.44 35.04
N PHE A 34 2.70 34.58 35.96
CA PHE A 34 3.14 33.23 35.63
C PHE A 34 2.02 32.41 35.02
N SER A 35 0.82 32.47 35.60
CA SER A 35 -0.37 31.78 35.09
C SER A 35 -0.75 32.25 33.69
N LYS A 36 -0.72 33.57 33.43
CA LYS A 36 -0.98 34.12 32.10
C LYS A 36 0.05 33.66 31.06
N ASN A 37 1.33 33.68 31.41
CA ASN A 37 2.40 33.22 30.50
C ASN A 37 2.31 31.71 30.23
N ALA A 38 2.01 30.91 31.25
CA ALA A 38 1.79 29.48 31.11
C ALA A 38 0.56 29.19 30.24
N SER A 39 -0.55 29.91 30.46
CA SER A 39 -1.79 29.78 29.67
C SER A 39 -1.57 30.15 28.20
N ASN A 40 -0.87 31.24 27.92
CA ASN A 40 -0.56 31.65 26.54
C ASN A 40 0.29 30.59 25.81
N LYS A 41 1.34 30.08 26.45
CA LYS A 41 2.15 28.99 25.89
C LYS A 41 1.33 27.72 25.68
N SER A 42 0.45 27.39 26.62
CA SER A 42 -0.43 26.23 26.50
C SER A 42 -1.42 26.38 25.35
N ASN A 43 -1.97 27.58 25.12
CA ASN A 43 -2.88 27.85 24.01
C ASN A 43 -2.18 27.77 22.66
N GLU A 44 -0.95 28.27 22.56
CA GLU A 44 -0.12 28.16 21.35
C GLU A 44 0.19 26.69 21.03
N VAL A 45 0.61 25.91 22.03
CA VAL A 45 0.82 24.46 21.87
C VAL A 45 -0.47 23.75 21.48
N ALA A 46 -1.60 24.06 22.11
CA ALA A 46 -2.90 23.46 21.76
C ALA A 46 -3.32 23.80 20.32
N TYR A 47 -3.04 25.02 19.86
CA TYR A 47 -3.31 25.45 18.49
C TYR A 47 -2.46 24.68 17.48
N GLU A 48 -1.15 24.55 17.72
CA GLU A 48 -0.25 23.77 16.86
C GLU A 48 -0.61 22.28 16.84
N ILE A 49 -0.99 21.71 17.99
CA ILE A 49 -1.50 20.33 18.08
C ILE A 49 -2.78 20.18 17.25
N GLY A 50 -3.74 21.10 17.38
CA GLY A 50 -4.98 21.05 16.61
C GLY A 50 -4.76 21.17 15.09
N LYS A 51 -3.78 21.99 14.68
CA LYS A 51 -3.39 22.13 13.27
C LYS A 51 -2.69 20.87 12.74
N LEU A 52 -1.81 20.27 13.53
CA LEU A 52 -1.14 19.02 13.20
C LEU A 52 -2.16 17.87 13.08
N ASP A 53 -3.08 17.76 14.04
CA ASP A 53 -4.15 16.75 14.04
C ASP A 53 -5.04 16.88 12.80
N SER A 54 -5.46 18.11 12.44
CA SER A 54 -6.24 18.33 11.22
C SER A 54 -5.50 17.90 9.94
N ARG A 55 -4.18 18.12 9.86
CA ARG A 55 -3.37 17.66 8.71
C ARG A 55 -3.27 16.14 8.67
N MET A 56 -2.92 15.51 9.79
CA MET A 56 -2.85 14.05 9.89
C MET A 56 -4.19 13.38 9.54
N GLN A 57 -5.31 13.97 9.96
CA GLN A 57 -6.65 13.46 9.59
C GLN A 57 -6.92 13.55 8.08
N LYS A 58 -6.48 14.62 7.41
CA LYS A 58 -6.64 14.75 5.95
C LYS A 58 -5.78 13.75 5.19
N GLU A 59 -4.53 13.56 5.61
CA GLU A 59 -3.61 12.57 5.03
C GLU A 59 -4.17 11.15 5.19
N ARG A 60 -4.66 10.80 6.38
CA ARG A 60 -5.33 9.49 6.60
C ARG A 60 -6.52 9.28 5.69
N ARG A 61 -7.44 10.24 5.59
CA ARG A 61 -8.60 10.14 4.68
C ARG A 61 -8.19 9.95 3.22
N PHE A 62 -7.11 10.62 2.81
CA PHE A 62 -6.57 10.47 1.47
C PHE A 62 -6.06 9.04 1.25
N ILE A 63 -5.24 8.52 2.17
CA ILE A 63 -4.74 7.13 2.10
C ILE A 63 -5.87 6.10 2.16
N ASP A 64 -6.88 6.31 2.99
CA ASP A 64 -8.05 5.42 3.07
C ASP A 64 -8.79 5.36 1.73
N THR A 65 -8.97 6.52 1.09
CA THR A 65 -9.61 6.61 -0.24
C THR A 65 -8.79 5.88 -1.30
N ILE A 66 -7.49 6.14 -1.35
CA ILE A 66 -6.59 5.49 -2.31
C ILE A 66 -6.53 3.98 -2.07
N SER A 67 -6.50 3.54 -0.82
CA SER A 67 -6.50 2.12 -0.45
C SER A 67 -7.79 1.44 -0.92
N ALA A 68 -8.95 2.07 -0.73
CA ALA A 68 -10.22 1.55 -1.21
C ALA A 68 -10.25 1.39 -2.74
N GLU A 69 -9.83 2.41 -3.48
CA GLU A 69 -9.72 2.35 -4.95
C GLU A 69 -8.73 1.27 -5.41
N ARG A 70 -7.60 1.10 -4.70
CA ARG A 70 -6.63 0.04 -5.02
C ARG A 70 -7.20 -1.36 -4.77
N VAL A 71 -7.99 -1.56 -3.72
CA VAL A 71 -8.70 -2.84 -3.51
C VAL A 71 -9.65 -3.16 -4.67
N VAL A 72 -10.40 -2.17 -5.15
CA VAL A 72 -11.26 -2.33 -6.34
C VAL A 72 -10.44 -2.70 -7.56
N TRP A 73 -9.33 -2.00 -7.79
CA TRP A 73 -8.41 -2.29 -8.89
C TRP A 73 -7.80 -3.70 -8.80
N ILE A 74 -7.33 -4.15 -7.62
CA ILE A 74 -6.80 -5.51 -7.40
C ILE A 74 -7.86 -6.57 -7.75
N ASN A 75 -9.13 -6.32 -7.41
CA ASN A 75 -10.21 -7.26 -7.72
C ASN A 75 -10.48 -7.34 -9.23
N LYS A 76 -10.48 -6.21 -9.94
CA LYS A 76 -10.60 -6.18 -11.42
C LYS A 76 -9.42 -6.89 -12.09
N LEU A 77 -8.20 -6.70 -11.58
CA LEU A 77 -7.02 -7.39 -12.06
C LEU A 77 -7.13 -8.91 -11.84
N ARG A 78 -7.57 -9.35 -10.65
CA ARG A 78 -7.79 -10.77 -10.35
C ARG A 78 -8.81 -11.41 -11.30
N GLU A 79 -9.91 -10.70 -11.59
CA GLU A 79 -10.92 -11.15 -12.55
C GLU A 79 -10.35 -11.24 -13.98
N SER A 80 -9.52 -10.28 -14.38
CA SER A 80 -8.83 -10.29 -15.68
C SER A 80 -7.87 -11.47 -15.79
N PHE A 81 -7.08 -11.77 -14.75
CA PHE A 81 -6.24 -12.97 -14.69
C PHE A 81 -7.05 -14.26 -14.78
N ALA A 82 -8.15 -14.37 -14.01
CA ALA A 82 -9.00 -15.56 -14.06
C ALA A 82 -9.64 -15.76 -15.44
N THR A 83 -10.10 -14.67 -16.06
CA THR A 83 -10.67 -14.69 -17.41
C THR A 83 -9.62 -15.09 -18.44
N PHE A 84 -8.42 -14.53 -18.37
CA PHE A 84 -7.31 -14.93 -19.24
C PHE A 84 -7.00 -16.41 -19.10
N ASN A 85 -6.83 -16.92 -17.87
CA ASN A 85 -6.47 -18.32 -17.61
C ASN A 85 -7.56 -19.28 -18.10
N LYS A 86 -8.84 -18.93 -17.91
CA LYS A 86 -9.97 -19.68 -18.46
C LYS A 86 -9.91 -19.73 -19.98
N GLN A 87 -9.72 -18.58 -20.62
CA GLN A 87 -9.67 -18.49 -22.06
C GLN A 87 -8.49 -19.26 -22.63
N LEU A 88 -7.33 -19.16 -21.98
CA LEU A 88 -6.12 -19.87 -22.33
C LEU A 88 -6.35 -21.39 -22.30
N PHE A 89 -7.01 -21.89 -21.25
CA PHE A 89 -7.39 -23.30 -21.15
C PHE A 89 -8.32 -23.72 -22.28
N VAL A 90 -9.38 -22.96 -22.58
CA VAL A 90 -10.32 -23.27 -23.67
C VAL A 90 -9.59 -23.33 -25.02
N THR A 91 -8.81 -22.31 -25.34
CA THR A 91 -8.07 -22.22 -26.60
C THR A 91 -7.03 -23.34 -26.73
N SER A 92 -6.32 -23.68 -25.66
CA SER A 92 -5.37 -24.80 -25.65
C SER A 92 -6.05 -26.15 -25.93
N ARG A 93 -7.27 -26.36 -25.42
CA ARG A 93 -8.05 -27.57 -25.72
C ARG A 93 -8.44 -27.64 -27.19
N MET A 94 -8.87 -26.53 -27.77
CA MET A 94 -9.16 -26.45 -29.21
C MET A 94 -7.91 -26.75 -30.04
N ARG A 95 -6.77 -26.16 -29.67
CA ARG A 95 -5.48 -26.39 -30.33
C ARG A 95 -5.03 -27.85 -30.25
N ASN A 96 -5.20 -28.50 -29.10
CA ASN A 96 -4.87 -29.90 -28.95
C ASN A 96 -5.80 -30.80 -29.78
N ARG A 97 -7.09 -30.49 -29.86
CA ARG A 97 -8.04 -31.20 -30.73
C ARG A 97 -7.64 -31.10 -32.20
N GLU A 98 -7.24 -29.92 -32.64
CA GLU A 98 -6.72 -29.69 -33.99
C GLU A 98 -5.50 -30.58 -34.29
N LYS A 99 -4.52 -30.65 -33.38
CA LYS A 99 -3.34 -31.53 -33.52
C LYS A 99 -3.68 -33.02 -33.57
N LEU A 100 -4.79 -33.41 -32.96
CA LEU A 100 -5.33 -34.78 -33.02
C LEU A 100 -6.24 -35.01 -34.25
N ASN A 101 -6.22 -34.11 -35.24
CA ASN A 101 -7.06 -34.14 -36.44
C ASN A 101 -8.57 -34.20 -36.13
N GLN A 102 -8.98 -33.67 -34.98
CA GLN A 102 -10.40 -33.55 -34.63
C GLN A 102 -10.96 -32.25 -35.22
N PRO A 103 -12.23 -32.26 -35.67
CA PRO A 103 -12.85 -31.06 -36.22
C PRO A 103 -12.90 -29.96 -35.16
N ILE A 104 -12.46 -28.77 -35.56
CA ILE A 104 -12.58 -27.52 -34.80
C ILE A 104 -13.22 -26.46 -35.69
N ASP A 105 -14.02 -25.58 -35.11
CA ASP A 105 -14.44 -24.36 -35.79
C ASP A 105 -13.29 -23.35 -35.76
N ARG A 106 -12.79 -23.00 -36.96
CA ARG A 106 -11.68 -22.05 -37.12
C ARG A 106 -12.08 -20.62 -36.78
N GLY A 107 -13.34 -20.25 -37.03
CA GLY A 107 -13.89 -18.95 -36.65
C GLY A 107 -13.89 -18.80 -35.13
N ASP A 108 -14.41 -19.81 -34.42
CA ASP A 108 -14.40 -19.82 -32.96
C ASP A 108 -12.98 -19.79 -32.40
N PHE A 109 -12.04 -20.55 -32.98
CA PHE A 109 -10.64 -20.55 -32.55
C PHE A 109 -10.00 -19.16 -32.68
N ASN A 110 -10.19 -18.49 -33.82
CA ASN A 110 -9.65 -17.14 -34.05
C ASN A 110 -10.30 -16.10 -33.13
N ASN A 111 -11.59 -16.24 -32.84
CA ASN A 111 -12.27 -15.40 -31.84
C ASN A 111 -11.64 -15.61 -30.45
N CYS A 112 -11.35 -16.85 -30.09
CA CYS A 112 -10.72 -17.15 -28.80
C CYS A 112 -9.32 -16.55 -28.67
N ILE A 113 -8.53 -16.56 -29.74
CA ILE A 113 -7.21 -15.90 -29.80
C ILE A 113 -7.36 -14.38 -29.68
N SER A 114 -8.31 -13.78 -30.41
CA SER A 114 -8.55 -12.34 -30.35
C SER A 114 -8.94 -11.89 -28.93
N GLU A 115 -9.75 -12.69 -28.25
CA GLU A 115 -10.12 -12.47 -26.85
C GLU A 115 -8.92 -12.58 -25.90
N LEU A 116 -8.01 -13.55 -26.10
CA LEU A 116 -6.75 -13.63 -25.33
C LEU A 116 -5.91 -12.37 -25.47
N VAL A 117 -5.71 -11.89 -26.70
CA VAL A 117 -4.96 -10.66 -26.97
C VAL A 117 -5.63 -9.46 -26.29
N TYR A 118 -6.95 -9.34 -26.39
CA TYR A 118 -7.70 -8.29 -25.72
C TYR A 118 -7.50 -8.31 -24.20
N ILE A 119 -7.65 -9.48 -23.56
CA ILE A 119 -7.50 -9.60 -22.11
C ILE A 119 -6.05 -9.33 -21.68
N LEU A 120 -5.05 -9.77 -22.46
CA LEU A 120 -3.64 -9.50 -22.15
C LEU A 120 -3.33 -8.00 -22.20
N ASN A 121 -3.85 -7.29 -23.22
CA ASN A 121 -3.72 -5.84 -23.31
C ASN A 121 -4.44 -5.14 -22.14
N LEU A 122 -5.59 -5.65 -21.72
CA LEU A 122 -6.30 -5.12 -20.56
C LEU A 122 -5.50 -5.33 -19.25
N ILE A 123 -4.86 -6.50 -19.10
CA ILE A 123 -3.94 -6.77 -18.00
C ILE A 123 -2.75 -5.79 -18.01
N GLU A 124 -2.14 -5.55 -19.17
CA GLU A 124 -1.05 -4.59 -19.32
C GLU A 124 -1.48 -3.18 -18.90
N LEU A 125 -2.68 -2.74 -19.29
CA LEU A 125 -3.23 -1.43 -18.89
C LEU A 125 -3.48 -1.31 -17.39
N TYR A 126 -3.82 -2.41 -16.72
CA TYR A 126 -3.99 -2.40 -15.28
C TYR A 126 -2.66 -2.38 -14.52
N LEU A 127 -1.58 -2.88 -15.12
CA LEU A 127 -0.30 -3.07 -14.46
C LEU A 127 0.71 -1.98 -14.85
N ASN A 128 1.79 -1.89 -14.07
CA ASN A 128 2.93 -1.07 -14.43
C ASN A 128 3.98 -1.94 -15.17
N PRO A 129 4.17 -1.78 -16.49
CA PRO A 129 5.05 -2.66 -17.28
C PRO A 129 6.54 -2.51 -16.94
N THR A 130 6.91 -1.51 -16.13
CA THR A 130 8.31 -1.32 -15.69
C THR A 130 8.73 -2.29 -14.58
N GLU A 131 7.77 -2.93 -13.91
CA GLU A 131 8.04 -3.88 -12.85
C GLU A 131 8.43 -5.24 -13.44
N ARG A 132 9.53 -5.84 -12.97
CA ARG A 132 10.07 -7.10 -13.52
C ARG A 132 9.05 -8.25 -13.58
N PRO A 133 8.26 -8.54 -12.52
CA PRO A 133 7.26 -9.61 -12.59
C PRO A 133 6.18 -9.34 -13.64
N VAL A 134 5.82 -8.08 -13.84
CA VAL A 134 4.82 -7.66 -14.83
C VAL A 134 5.37 -7.85 -16.24
N LYS A 135 6.59 -7.35 -16.50
CA LYS A 135 7.23 -7.55 -17.80
C LYS A 135 7.32 -9.03 -18.16
N ARG A 136 7.77 -9.87 -17.22
CA ARG A 136 7.87 -11.31 -17.45
C ARG A 136 6.51 -11.95 -17.68
N LEU A 137 5.48 -11.54 -16.95
CA LEU A 137 4.10 -12.00 -17.16
C LEU A 137 3.63 -11.72 -18.60
N LEU A 138 3.87 -10.50 -19.10
CA LEU A 138 3.47 -10.10 -20.45
C LEU A 138 4.25 -10.86 -21.53
N ASP A 139 5.55 -11.03 -21.34
CA ASP A 139 6.39 -11.84 -22.24
C ASP A 139 5.87 -13.29 -22.33
N ILE A 140 5.55 -13.92 -21.18
CA ILE A 140 4.99 -15.28 -21.15
C ILE A 140 3.60 -15.32 -21.81
N GLY A 141 2.75 -14.32 -21.56
CA GLY A 141 1.43 -14.22 -22.17
C GLY A 141 1.50 -14.19 -23.70
N ASN A 142 2.42 -13.41 -24.26
CA ASN A 142 2.68 -13.39 -25.69
C ASN A 142 3.23 -14.73 -26.19
N ASP A 143 4.17 -15.33 -25.47
CA ASP A 143 4.74 -16.64 -25.82
C ASP A 143 3.70 -17.76 -25.88
N LEU A 144 2.76 -17.75 -24.94
CA LEU A 144 1.64 -18.68 -24.90
C LEU A 144 0.70 -18.49 -26.08
N ILE A 145 0.39 -17.23 -26.44
CA ILE A 145 -0.42 -16.92 -27.62
C ILE A 145 0.30 -17.38 -28.89
N ASP A 146 1.59 -17.07 -29.03
CA ASP A 146 2.41 -17.46 -30.18
C ASP A 146 2.44 -18.97 -30.38
N GLN A 147 2.58 -19.76 -29.30
CA GLN A 147 2.50 -21.21 -29.38
C GLN A 147 1.13 -21.71 -29.83
N LEU A 148 0.04 -21.05 -29.44
CA LEU A 148 -1.30 -21.43 -29.87
C LEU A 148 -1.54 -21.15 -31.37
N THR A 149 -0.94 -20.09 -31.90
CA THR A 149 -1.07 -19.67 -33.30
C THR A 149 0.00 -20.22 -34.24
N ASP A 150 0.98 -20.97 -33.71
CA ASP A 150 2.23 -21.32 -34.40
C ASP A 150 2.95 -20.09 -35.02
N SER A 151 2.81 -18.91 -34.39
CA SER A 151 3.47 -17.68 -34.86
C SER A 151 4.88 -17.55 -34.27
N ALA A 152 5.66 -16.63 -34.84
CA ALA A 152 7.04 -16.36 -34.42
C ALA A 152 7.97 -17.59 -34.39
N GLY A 153 7.63 -18.64 -35.16
CA GLY A 153 8.38 -19.91 -35.18
C GLY A 153 8.20 -20.77 -33.94
N LYS A 154 7.27 -20.44 -33.03
CA LYS A 154 6.98 -21.22 -31.83
C LYS A 154 5.93 -22.26 -32.13
N VAL A 155 6.27 -23.53 -32.02
CA VAL A 155 5.33 -24.63 -32.26
C VAL A 155 4.65 -25.00 -30.95
N TYR A 156 3.34 -25.27 -31.00
CA TYR A 156 2.64 -25.82 -29.84
C TYR A 156 3.25 -27.16 -29.38
N LEU A 157 3.94 -27.15 -28.24
CA LEU A 157 4.48 -28.31 -27.55
C LEU A 157 3.86 -28.36 -26.15
N LYS A 158 3.05 -29.39 -25.89
CA LYS A 158 2.19 -29.45 -24.69
C LYS A 158 2.98 -29.27 -23.39
N ASP A 159 4.10 -29.97 -23.23
CA ASP A 159 4.89 -29.93 -22.00
C ASP A 159 5.58 -28.56 -21.79
N GLU A 160 5.97 -27.87 -22.87
CA GLU A 160 6.53 -26.52 -22.79
C GLU A 160 5.44 -25.48 -22.49
N TYR A 161 4.28 -25.65 -23.13
CA TYR A 161 3.10 -24.83 -22.89
C TYR A 161 2.65 -24.91 -21.43
N GLU A 162 2.53 -26.12 -20.87
CA GLU A 162 2.13 -26.33 -19.47
C GLU A 162 3.11 -25.65 -18.49
N LYS A 163 4.43 -25.70 -18.76
CA LYS A 163 5.43 -24.96 -17.96
C LYS A 163 5.24 -23.45 -18.03
N LEU A 164 4.97 -22.90 -19.22
CA LEU A 164 4.70 -21.47 -19.37
C LEU A 164 3.41 -21.06 -18.62
N VAL A 165 2.38 -21.90 -18.61
CA VAL A 165 1.15 -21.66 -17.83
C VAL A 165 1.43 -21.63 -16.33
N GLU A 166 2.25 -22.57 -15.83
CA GLU A 166 2.68 -22.58 -14.42
C GLU A 166 3.47 -21.33 -14.05
N GLU A 167 4.42 -20.94 -14.91
CA GLU A 167 5.22 -19.73 -14.73
C GLU A 167 4.36 -18.45 -14.75
N MET A 168 3.43 -18.37 -15.69
CA MET A 168 2.45 -17.28 -15.75
C MET A 168 1.63 -17.18 -14.46
N THR A 169 1.11 -18.32 -14.00
CA THR A 169 0.32 -18.41 -12.76
C THR A 169 1.14 -17.96 -11.55
N PHE A 170 2.42 -18.33 -11.50
CA PHE A 170 3.35 -17.87 -10.46
C PHE A 170 3.45 -16.33 -10.45
N HIS A 171 3.70 -15.70 -11.61
CA HIS A 171 3.82 -14.24 -11.70
C HIS A 171 2.52 -13.51 -11.34
N GLN A 172 1.35 -14.01 -11.77
CA GLN A 172 0.05 -13.47 -11.36
C GLN A 172 -0.11 -13.49 -9.84
N GLN A 173 0.27 -14.58 -9.17
CA GLN A 173 0.20 -14.69 -7.71
C GLN A 173 1.18 -13.74 -7.01
N VAL A 174 2.40 -13.59 -7.53
CA VAL A 174 3.39 -12.64 -7.00
C VAL A 174 2.81 -11.23 -7.00
N ILE A 175 2.29 -10.79 -8.15
CA ILE A 175 1.72 -9.45 -8.33
C ILE A 175 0.54 -9.22 -7.37
N LEU A 176 -0.43 -10.14 -7.34
CA LEU A 176 -1.60 -10.00 -6.47
C LEU A 176 -1.24 -9.96 -4.98
N LYS A 177 -0.29 -10.80 -4.55
CA LYS A 177 0.14 -10.84 -3.13
C LYS A 177 0.93 -9.61 -2.75
N SER A 178 1.83 -9.12 -3.62
CA SER A 178 2.61 -7.92 -3.33
C SER A 178 1.73 -6.67 -3.29
N GLU A 179 0.75 -6.55 -4.19
CA GLU A 179 -0.20 -5.44 -4.18
C GLU A 179 -1.12 -5.46 -2.96
N TRP A 180 -1.57 -6.65 -2.55
CA TRP A 180 -2.30 -6.78 -1.29
C TRP A 180 -1.46 -6.42 -0.07
N ALA A 181 -0.18 -6.83 -0.04
CA ALA A 181 0.74 -6.45 1.03
C ALA A 181 0.98 -4.94 1.07
N ARG A 182 1.14 -4.30 -0.09
CA ARG A 182 1.23 -2.85 -0.24
C ARG A 182 0.03 -2.14 0.37
N VAL A 183 -1.19 -2.55 0.01
CA VAL A 183 -2.41 -1.94 0.55
C VAL A 183 -2.45 -2.01 2.08
N LYS A 184 -2.08 -3.15 2.67
CA LYS A 184 -2.02 -3.29 4.13
C LYS A 184 -0.97 -2.36 4.75
N GLU A 185 0.23 -2.31 4.18
CA GLU A 185 1.33 -1.51 4.71
C GLU A 185 1.03 0.00 4.60
N GLU A 186 0.46 0.46 3.48
CA GLU A 186 0.05 1.86 3.31
C GLU A 186 -1.09 2.25 4.26
N ALA A 187 -2.07 1.36 4.47
CA ALA A 187 -3.16 1.59 5.41
C ALA A 187 -2.69 1.63 6.88
N GLU A 188 -1.72 0.77 7.25
CA GLU A 188 -1.14 0.75 8.61
C GLU A 188 -0.27 1.98 8.89
N LYS A 189 0.55 2.40 7.93
CA LYS A 189 1.48 3.53 8.10
C LYS A 189 0.82 4.89 7.84
N GLY A 190 -0.24 4.94 7.04
CA GLY A 190 -0.86 6.19 6.61
C GLY A 190 -0.01 6.96 5.60
N GLU A 191 0.86 6.28 4.85
CA GLU A 191 1.71 6.87 3.82
C GLU A 191 1.88 5.90 2.64
N GLN A 192 2.19 6.44 1.45
CA GLN A 192 2.44 5.64 0.26
C GLN A 192 3.81 4.97 0.33
N ILE A 193 3.90 3.69 -0.07
CA ILE A 193 5.20 3.02 -0.14
C ILE A 193 6.00 3.49 -1.37
N ASP A 194 7.32 3.54 -1.23
CA ASP A 194 8.24 3.84 -2.32
C ASP A 194 8.49 2.63 -3.24
N ASP A 195 9.07 2.88 -4.42
CA ASP A 195 9.37 1.86 -5.42
C ASP A 195 10.34 0.79 -4.91
N ARG A 196 11.25 1.16 -3.99
CA ARG A 196 12.21 0.21 -3.41
C ARG A 196 11.47 -0.80 -2.53
N ARG A 197 10.58 -0.33 -1.67
CA ARG A 197 9.76 -1.16 -0.80
C ARG A 197 8.79 -2.01 -1.61
N MET A 198 8.24 -1.49 -2.70
CA MET A 198 7.40 -2.29 -3.60
C MET A 198 8.18 -3.48 -4.21
N LYS A 199 9.43 -3.25 -4.65
CA LYS A 199 10.30 -4.33 -5.14
C LYS A 199 10.59 -5.38 -4.06
N GLU A 200 10.79 -4.95 -2.82
CA GLU A 200 10.95 -5.87 -1.68
C GLU A 200 9.71 -6.73 -1.45
N LEU A 201 8.51 -6.12 -1.45
CA LEU A 201 7.24 -6.85 -1.29
C LEU A 201 7.01 -7.88 -2.40
N MET A 202 7.37 -7.57 -3.64
CA MET A 202 7.34 -8.52 -4.76
C MET A 202 8.30 -9.69 -4.53
N LEU A 203 9.52 -9.40 -4.07
CA LEU A 203 10.52 -10.43 -3.78
C LEU A 203 10.11 -11.31 -2.59
N GLU A 204 9.55 -10.72 -1.53
CA GLU A 204 8.98 -11.44 -0.39
C GLU A 204 7.83 -12.35 -0.83
N SER A 205 6.94 -11.84 -1.69
CA SER A 205 5.83 -12.61 -2.25
C SER A 205 6.31 -13.79 -3.08
N ALA A 206 7.29 -13.58 -3.97
CA ALA A 206 7.92 -14.63 -4.77
C ALA A 206 8.53 -15.73 -3.90
N LYS A 207 9.33 -15.36 -2.88
CA LYS A 207 9.94 -16.30 -1.92
C LYS A 207 8.89 -17.09 -1.13
N SER A 208 7.75 -16.47 -0.81
CA SER A 208 6.70 -17.13 -0.04
C SER A 208 5.95 -18.20 -0.84
N ILE A 209 5.84 -18.02 -2.17
CA ILE A 209 5.17 -18.93 -3.08
C ILE A 209 6.08 -20.12 -3.38
N ASP A 210 7.33 -19.84 -3.76
CA ASP A 210 8.28 -20.89 -4.09
C ASP A 210 9.26 -21.15 -2.93
N LYS A 211 8.88 -22.12 -2.10
CA LYS A 211 9.67 -22.58 -0.95
C LYS A 211 10.88 -23.44 -1.36
N GLN A 212 10.94 -23.93 -2.60
CA GLN A 212 11.99 -24.85 -3.07
C GLN A 212 13.15 -24.11 -3.76
N GLY A 213 12.98 -22.83 -4.12
CA GLY A 213 14.10 -21.93 -4.47
C GLY A 213 14.36 -21.74 -5.97
N GLU A 214 13.45 -22.18 -6.83
CA GLU A 214 13.40 -21.88 -8.26
C GLU A 214 13.17 -20.39 -8.59
N TYR A 215 12.72 -19.56 -7.64
CA TYR A 215 12.56 -18.10 -7.79
C TYR A 215 13.88 -17.42 -8.15
N ARG A 216 15.01 -18.06 -7.88
CA ARG A 216 16.34 -17.61 -8.29
C ARG A 216 16.46 -17.48 -9.81
N TYR A 217 15.70 -18.23 -10.60
CA TYR A 217 15.77 -18.17 -12.06
C TYR A 217 15.17 -16.89 -12.63
N TYR A 218 14.13 -16.35 -11.99
CA TYR A 218 13.36 -15.20 -12.52
C TYR A 218 13.92 -13.82 -12.12
N TYR A 219 14.70 -13.75 -11.04
CA TYR A 219 15.17 -12.46 -10.49
C TYR A 219 16.69 -12.32 -10.37
N LYS A 220 17.51 -13.32 -10.73
CA LYS A 220 18.98 -13.26 -10.62
C LYS A 220 19.70 -12.49 -11.73
N SER A 221 19.05 -12.13 -12.84
CA SER A 221 19.74 -11.39 -13.89
C SER A 221 19.84 -9.91 -13.51
N ASN A 222 21.04 -9.52 -13.04
CA ASN A 222 21.55 -8.16 -13.10
C ASN A 222 22.19 -7.93 -14.45
#